data_AF-A0A212L4G1-F1
#
_entry.id   AF-A0A212L4G1-F1
#
_cell.length_a   1.000
_cell.length_b   1.000
_cell.length_c   1.000
_cell.angle_alpha   90.00
_cell.angle_beta   90.00
_cell.angle_gamma   90.00
#
_symmetry.space_group_name_H-M   'P 1'
#
loop_
_entity.id
_entity.type
_entity.pdbx_description
1 polymer ?
#
loop_
_entity_poly.entity_id
_entity_poly.type
_entity_poly.pdbx_seq_one_letter_code
_entity_poly.pdbx_strand_id
1 'polypeptide(L)'
;MALTRRNFLMGAASAAGIAAAGLDARAENKTAGAADAQAEYATLLDIEKCIGCGQCVEGCRERNGHRYPEVKKPLPAMFPPGTKDEDWSDRRDVDDRLTPYNWLYIESVTVQKDGAPLELHIPRRCLHCTNPPCANLCPWGAASRQPETGTVSIDSQTCLGGAKCRTVCPWHIPQRQSGVGLYLELMPRFAGNGVMYKCDRCADSFAHGELPACVEVCPQQVQTIGPRGEILALARKLAQERGAYLYGVTENGGTNTFYLSPVPFKELAQQVKPGPGKPTFAPVANSMAQADNLTRMLVTAPLVGVAGALVSAARQGQNTGQMQTRPHGAVHDPKVDAALSGGLLKKLWVTVALLLGFTGMMQLPVASRYGIARIPGLTWTGDFYITLNIHYILATLLLALGLYWLTLQIRGRLRGRLAFWGKMRLAVLGVVVLSGIGRVAKNLPSITFSPGMTTVIDLVHLGFAVLLGVLCLWLWTTGRGAWREDG
;
A
#
# COMPACT_ATOMS: atom_id res chain seq x y z
N MET A 1 -22.38 33.01 -1.60
CA MET A 1 -21.34 34.03 -1.86
C MET A 1 -20.71 33.74 -3.21
N ALA A 2 -20.57 34.75 -4.07
CA ALA A 2 -19.86 34.59 -5.35
C ALA A 2 -18.38 34.34 -5.07
N LEU A 3 -17.79 33.32 -5.70
CA LEU A 3 -16.34 33.09 -5.67
C LEU A 3 -15.67 34.23 -6.44
N THR A 4 -15.23 35.26 -5.72
CA THR A 4 -14.44 36.35 -6.31
C THR A 4 -13.01 35.88 -6.52
N ARG A 5 -12.32 36.44 -7.52
CA ARG A 5 -10.90 36.14 -7.83
C ARG A 5 -10.00 36.28 -6.58
N ARG A 6 -10.34 37.21 -5.67
CA ARG A 6 -9.66 37.45 -4.39
C ARG A 6 -9.91 36.32 -3.38
N ASN A 7 -11.14 35.87 -3.22
CA ASN A 7 -11.47 34.79 -2.28
C ASN A 7 -10.93 33.43 -2.76
N PHE A 8 -10.79 33.25 -4.09
CA PHE A 8 -10.13 32.09 -4.67
C PHE A 8 -8.61 32.11 -4.45
N LEU A 9 -7.94 33.24 -4.67
CA LEU A 9 -6.49 33.35 -4.41
C LEU A 9 -6.17 33.19 -2.93
N MET A 10 -7.02 33.71 -2.04
CA MET A 10 -6.89 33.48 -0.60
C MET A 10 -7.17 32.02 -0.23
N GLY A 11 -8.21 31.39 -0.78
CA GLY A 11 -8.52 29.98 -0.52
C GLY A 11 -7.48 29.01 -1.09
N ALA A 12 -6.91 29.29 -2.27
CA ALA A 12 -5.85 28.52 -2.89
C ALA A 12 -4.51 28.70 -2.16
N ALA A 13 -4.20 29.91 -1.68
CA ALA A 13 -3.06 30.16 -0.79
C ALA A 13 -3.23 29.48 0.57
N SER A 14 -4.47 29.35 1.08
CA SER A 14 -4.77 28.63 2.31
C SER A 14 -4.60 27.12 2.13
N ALA A 15 -5.07 26.55 1.02
CA ALA A 15 -4.89 25.13 0.70
C ALA A 15 -3.43 24.78 0.36
N ALA A 16 -2.71 25.68 -0.33
CA ALA A 16 -1.28 25.55 -0.56
C ALA A 16 -0.46 25.77 0.73
N GLY A 17 -0.90 26.65 1.63
CA GLY A 17 -0.28 26.87 2.94
C GLY A 17 -0.44 25.69 3.89
N ILE A 18 -1.58 25.00 3.86
CA ILE A 18 -1.80 23.76 4.63
C ILE A 18 -1.01 22.59 4.01
N ALA A 19 -0.85 22.55 2.68
CA ALA A 19 0.01 21.58 2.02
C ALA A 19 1.51 21.86 2.21
N ALA A 20 1.90 23.14 2.26
CA ALA A 20 3.28 23.59 2.46
C ALA A 20 3.72 23.52 3.93
N ALA A 21 2.81 23.72 4.89
CA ALA A 21 3.08 23.47 6.31
C ALA A 21 3.38 21.99 6.62
N GLY A 22 2.98 21.07 5.72
CA GLY A 22 3.39 19.66 5.75
C GLY A 22 4.70 19.35 4.98
N LEU A 23 5.29 20.33 4.30
CA LEU A 23 6.50 20.19 3.48
C LEU A 23 7.74 20.89 4.10
N ASP A 24 7.56 21.83 5.04
CA ASP A 24 8.66 22.49 5.77
C ASP A 24 9.17 21.69 6.99
N ALA A 25 9.20 20.36 6.88
CA ALA A 25 9.88 19.49 7.84
C ALA A 25 11.21 18.98 7.25
N ARG A 26 12.17 19.90 7.08
CA ARG A 26 13.65 19.71 6.98
C ARG A 26 14.24 21.05 6.51
N ALA A 27 15.25 21.67 7.10
CA ALA A 27 16.14 21.28 8.15
C ALA A 27 16.89 22.55 8.60
N GLU A 28 16.96 22.81 9.91
CA GLU A 28 18.06 23.56 10.51
C GLU A 28 18.07 23.29 12.03
N ASN A 29 18.82 22.26 12.43
CA ASN A 29 19.55 22.31 13.69
C ASN A 29 20.73 21.34 13.64
N LYS A 30 21.87 21.82 13.13
CA LYS A 30 23.18 21.28 13.50
C LYS A 30 23.56 21.95 14.82
N THR A 31 23.36 21.20 15.91
CA THR A 31 24.17 21.12 17.15
C THR A 31 23.27 20.81 18.35
N ALA A 32 22.88 19.53 18.50
CA ALA A 32 22.63 18.89 19.79
C ALA A 32 22.50 17.37 19.57
N GLY A 33 23.36 16.59 20.22
CA GLY A 33 23.17 15.18 20.56
C GLY A 33 22.85 14.20 19.43
N ALA A 34 23.85 13.43 18.98
CA ALA A 34 23.64 12.14 18.34
C ALA A 34 23.02 11.14 19.35
N ALA A 35 21.72 11.25 19.61
CA ALA A 35 20.94 10.31 20.42
C ALA A 35 19.42 10.58 20.36
N ASP A 36 18.77 10.69 19.18
CA ASP A 36 17.31 10.46 19.10
C ASP A 36 16.69 10.28 17.69
N ALA A 37 17.43 9.72 16.73
CA ALA A 37 16.78 9.07 15.60
C ALA A 37 16.71 7.58 15.95
N GLN A 38 15.62 7.12 16.58
CA GLN A 38 15.46 5.70 16.90
C GLN A 38 15.72 4.87 15.65
N ALA A 39 16.83 4.12 15.67
CA ALA A 39 17.25 3.31 14.56
C ALA A 39 16.33 2.09 14.49
N GLU A 40 15.62 1.93 13.36
CA GLU A 40 14.92 0.69 13.05
C GLU A 40 15.85 -0.51 13.26
N TYR A 41 15.32 -1.66 13.64
CA TYR A 41 16.12 -2.85 13.87
C TYR A 41 16.15 -3.76 12.65
N ALA A 42 17.24 -4.49 12.46
CA ALA A 42 17.34 -5.57 11.50
C ALA A 42 17.94 -6.83 12.15
N THR A 43 17.71 -7.98 11.54
CA THR A 43 18.36 -9.24 11.92
C THR A 43 19.24 -9.73 10.78
N LEU A 44 20.49 -10.10 11.08
CA LEU A 44 21.38 -10.82 10.17
C LEU A 44 21.35 -12.31 10.52
N LEU A 45 21.15 -13.17 9.51
CA LEU A 45 21.22 -14.62 9.62
C LEU A 45 22.46 -15.12 8.86
N ASP A 46 23.46 -15.60 9.59
CA ASP A 46 24.66 -16.23 9.04
C ASP A 46 24.41 -17.74 8.85
N ILE A 47 23.90 -18.11 7.67
CA ILE A 47 23.36 -19.47 7.45
C ILE A 47 24.46 -20.54 7.40
N GLU A 48 25.73 -20.15 7.21
CA GLU A 48 26.88 -21.05 7.28
C GLU A 48 27.06 -21.64 8.70
N LYS A 49 26.57 -20.95 9.74
CA LYS A 49 26.63 -21.41 11.14
C LYS A 49 25.48 -22.36 11.51
N CYS A 50 24.46 -22.49 10.67
CA CYS A 50 23.23 -23.16 11.06
C CYS A 50 23.36 -24.68 10.95
N ILE A 51 23.22 -25.37 12.08
CA ILE A 51 23.30 -26.84 12.19
C ILE A 51 21.92 -27.53 12.04
N GLY A 52 20.86 -26.80 11.67
CA GLY A 52 19.54 -27.40 11.45
C GLY A 52 18.81 -27.93 12.68
N CYS A 53 19.27 -27.62 13.91
CA CYS A 53 18.73 -28.20 15.15
C CYS A 53 17.25 -27.89 15.49
N GLY A 54 16.61 -26.95 14.80
CA GLY A 54 15.18 -26.65 15.00
C GLY A 54 14.80 -25.87 16.27
N GLN A 55 15.73 -25.60 17.20
CA GLN A 55 15.41 -24.90 18.45
C GLN A 55 14.77 -23.51 18.24
N CYS A 56 15.13 -22.80 17.16
CA CYS A 56 14.51 -21.53 16.83
C CYS A 56 13.04 -21.66 16.36
N VAL A 57 12.65 -22.81 15.82
CA VAL A 57 11.26 -23.16 15.48
C VAL A 57 10.49 -23.45 16.77
N GLU A 58 11.06 -24.31 17.62
CA GLU A 58 10.47 -24.68 18.91
C GLU A 58 10.26 -23.48 19.81
N GLY A 59 11.29 -22.65 20.04
CA GLY A 59 11.17 -21.43 20.85
C GLY A 59 10.18 -20.42 20.25
N CYS A 60 10.04 -20.37 18.91
CA CYS A 60 9.00 -19.55 18.29
C CYS A 60 7.59 -20.09 18.59
N ARG A 61 7.40 -21.41 18.54
CA ARG A 61 6.13 -22.08 18.84
C ARG A 61 5.75 -21.97 20.31
N GLU A 62 6.68 -22.24 21.22
CA GLU A 62 6.47 -22.13 22.66
C GLU A 62 6.05 -20.71 23.05
N ARG A 63 6.79 -19.70 22.59
CA ARG A 63 6.51 -18.29 22.88
C ARG A 63 5.16 -17.82 22.36
N ASN A 64 4.75 -18.30 21.18
CA ASN A 64 3.54 -17.83 20.49
C ASN A 64 2.35 -18.78 20.56
N GLY A 65 2.46 -19.92 21.24
CA GLY A 65 1.42 -20.95 21.27
C GLY A 65 0.06 -20.42 21.72
N HIS A 66 0.04 -19.53 22.72
CA HIS A 66 -1.17 -18.87 23.21
C HIS A 66 -1.83 -17.89 22.21
N ARG A 67 -1.12 -17.52 21.14
CA ARG A 67 -1.59 -16.60 20.07
C ARG A 67 -2.10 -17.37 18.85
N TYR A 68 -1.93 -18.68 18.82
CA TYR A 68 -2.39 -19.50 17.72
C TYR A 68 -3.91 -19.58 17.69
N PRO A 69 -4.52 -19.58 16.49
CA PRO A 69 -5.96 -19.54 16.36
C PRO A 69 -6.62 -20.82 16.86
N GLU A 70 -7.66 -20.68 17.68
CA GLU A 70 -8.56 -21.76 18.06
C GLU A 70 -9.83 -21.72 17.20
N VAL A 71 -10.05 -22.77 16.41
CA VAL A 71 -11.15 -22.86 15.44
C VAL A 71 -12.37 -23.51 16.08
N LYS A 72 -13.52 -22.87 15.97
CA LYS A 72 -14.82 -23.45 16.36
C LYS A 72 -15.45 -24.12 15.14
N LYS A 73 -15.58 -25.46 15.18
CA LYS A 73 -16.22 -26.26 14.12
C LYS A 73 -17.73 -26.45 14.38
N PRO A 74 -18.56 -26.66 13.34
CA PRO A 74 -18.22 -26.64 11.92
C PRO A 74 -17.97 -25.21 11.39
N LEU A 75 -17.13 -25.09 10.37
CA LEU A 75 -16.91 -23.80 9.70
C LEU A 75 -18.17 -23.34 8.94
N PRO A 76 -18.51 -22.04 8.96
CA PRO A 76 -19.62 -21.52 8.17
C PRO A 76 -19.42 -21.75 6.67
N ALA A 77 -20.46 -22.25 6.00
CA ALA A 77 -20.45 -22.42 4.55
C ALA A 77 -20.34 -21.06 3.85
N MET A 78 -19.27 -20.86 3.08
CA MET A 78 -19.00 -19.62 2.37
C MET A 78 -19.79 -19.50 1.06
N PHE A 79 -20.09 -18.26 0.70
CA PHE A 79 -20.67 -17.83 -0.57
C PHE A 79 -19.60 -17.16 -1.44
N PRO A 80 -19.47 -17.53 -2.72
CA PRO A 80 -20.32 -18.49 -3.45
C PRO A 80 -20.04 -19.95 -3.05
N PRO A 81 -21.00 -20.88 -3.23
CA PRO A 81 -20.80 -22.30 -2.98
C PRO A 81 -19.55 -22.83 -3.71
N GLY A 82 -18.81 -23.74 -3.06
CA GLY A 82 -17.54 -24.27 -3.58
C GLY A 82 -16.32 -23.38 -3.29
N THR A 83 -16.49 -22.26 -2.58
CA THR A 83 -15.37 -21.50 -2.02
C THR A 83 -14.65 -22.36 -0.97
N LYS A 84 -13.36 -22.63 -1.21
CA LYS A 84 -12.53 -23.42 -0.28
C LYS A 84 -12.11 -22.58 0.92
N ASP A 85 -12.28 -23.14 2.10
CA ASP A 85 -11.60 -22.65 3.30
C ASP A 85 -10.10 -22.98 3.25
N GLU A 86 -9.37 -22.28 4.10
CA GLU A 86 -7.98 -22.57 4.45
C GLU A 86 -7.95 -22.90 5.93
N ASP A 87 -8.45 -24.10 6.28
CA ASP A 87 -8.36 -24.63 7.63
C ASP A 87 -7.04 -25.39 7.83
N TRP A 88 -6.25 -24.94 8.81
CA TRP A 88 -5.03 -25.58 9.28
C TRP A 88 -5.18 -26.22 10.67
N SER A 89 -6.39 -26.18 11.27
CA SER A 89 -6.60 -26.63 12.66
C SER A 89 -6.30 -28.11 12.89
N ASP A 90 -6.40 -28.95 11.85
CA ASP A 90 -6.07 -30.38 11.87
C ASP A 90 -4.63 -30.68 11.39
N ARG A 91 -3.83 -29.64 11.09
CA ARG A 91 -2.47 -29.75 10.54
C ARG A 91 -1.52 -28.75 11.21
N ARG A 92 -1.62 -28.64 12.54
CA ARG A 92 -0.86 -27.67 13.35
C ARG A 92 0.62 -28.02 13.48
N ASP A 93 0.94 -29.30 13.31
CA ASP A 93 2.26 -29.91 13.39
C ASP A 93 3.13 -29.59 12.18
N VAL A 94 2.54 -29.36 11.00
CA VAL A 94 3.25 -28.99 9.75
C VAL A 94 4.32 -27.93 10.00
N ASP A 95 5.57 -28.32 9.75
CA ASP A 95 6.77 -27.55 10.06
C ASP A 95 7.70 -27.36 8.85
N ASP A 96 7.36 -27.87 7.67
CA ASP A 96 8.14 -27.74 6.43
C ASP A 96 7.88 -26.42 5.68
N ARG A 97 7.09 -25.53 6.28
CA ARG A 97 6.62 -24.26 5.72
C ARG A 97 6.07 -23.35 6.81
N LEU A 98 5.85 -22.09 6.42
CA LEU A 98 5.07 -21.15 7.23
C LEU A 98 3.58 -21.50 7.16
N THR A 99 2.92 -21.49 8.31
CA THR A 99 1.48 -21.73 8.50
C THR A 99 0.93 -20.77 9.56
N PRO A 100 -0.39 -20.74 9.81
CA PRO A 100 -0.94 -20.01 10.96
C PRO A 100 -0.41 -20.48 12.33
N TYR A 101 0.10 -21.71 12.40
CA TYR A 101 0.60 -22.37 13.62
C TYR A 101 2.13 -22.57 13.61
N ASN A 102 2.82 -22.08 12.58
CA ASN A 102 4.27 -22.19 12.42
C ASN A 102 4.82 -20.96 11.69
N TRP A 103 5.43 -20.03 12.42
CA TRP A 103 5.83 -18.71 11.89
C TRP A 103 7.30 -18.62 11.49
N LEU A 104 8.04 -19.69 11.72
CA LEU A 104 9.45 -19.90 11.38
C LEU A 104 9.62 -21.39 11.08
N TYR A 105 10.33 -21.74 10.00
CA TYR A 105 10.73 -23.13 9.74
C TYR A 105 12.19 -23.23 9.32
N ILE A 106 12.77 -24.44 9.34
CA ILE A 106 14.10 -24.72 8.78
C ILE A 106 13.96 -25.30 7.37
N GLU A 107 14.59 -24.66 6.40
CA GLU A 107 14.71 -25.15 5.03
C GLU A 107 16.11 -25.73 4.84
N SER A 108 16.18 -27.04 4.56
CA SER A 108 17.44 -27.73 4.28
C SER A 108 17.64 -27.87 2.78
N VAL A 109 18.83 -27.51 2.28
CA VAL A 109 19.20 -27.64 0.87
C VAL A 109 20.60 -28.21 0.74
N THR A 110 20.85 -28.95 -0.34
CA THR A 110 22.19 -29.39 -0.70
C THR A 110 22.64 -28.63 -1.94
N VAL A 111 23.77 -27.96 -1.85
CA VAL A 111 24.41 -27.18 -2.92
C VAL A 111 25.83 -27.66 -3.15
N GLN A 112 26.49 -27.17 -4.20
CA GLN A 112 27.90 -27.46 -4.45
C GLN A 112 28.73 -26.25 -4.02
N LYS A 113 29.78 -26.46 -3.23
CA LYS A 113 30.78 -25.45 -2.89
C LYS A 113 32.15 -26.06 -3.12
N ASP A 114 32.96 -25.42 -3.97
CA ASP A 114 34.33 -25.87 -4.29
C ASP A 114 34.43 -27.34 -4.76
N GLY A 115 33.41 -27.83 -5.48
CA GLY A 115 33.34 -29.19 -6.01
C GLY A 115 32.90 -30.26 -5.00
N ALA A 116 32.52 -29.87 -3.78
CA ALA A 116 31.97 -30.77 -2.77
C ALA A 116 30.51 -30.42 -2.42
N PRO A 117 29.66 -31.41 -2.10
CA PRO A 117 28.32 -31.16 -1.61
C PRO A 117 28.37 -30.50 -0.23
N LEU A 118 27.64 -29.41 -0.09
CA LEU A 118 27.44 -28.67 1.15
C LEU A 118 25.95 -28.68 1.49
N GLU A 119 25.60 -29.19 2.66
CA GLU A 119 24.27 -29.07 3.22
C GLU A 119 24.15 -27.76 3.99
N LEU A 120 23.08 -26.99 3.73
CA LEU A 120 22.78 -25.74 4.41
C LEU A 120 21.38 -25.80 5.00
N HIS A 121 21.26 -25.34 6.25
CA HIS A 121 20.00 -25.24 6.95
C HIS A 121 19.63 -23.78 7.16
N ILE A 122 18.44 -23.37 6.73
CA ILE A 122 18.09 -21.97 6.58
C ILE A 122 16.82 -21.67 7.38
N PRO A 123 16.89 -20.89 8.47
CA PRO A 123 15.69 -20.42 9.15
C PRO A 123 14.89 -19.47 8.25
N ARG A 124 13.67 -19.85 7.86
CA ARG A 124 12.79 -19.08 6.97
C ARG A 124 11.67 -18.43 7.78
N ARG A 125 11.49 -17.11 7.61
CA ARG A 125 10.45 -16.28 8.25
C ARG A 125 10.22 -14.97 7.49
N CYS A 126 9.30 -14.13 7.97
CA CYS A 126 9.05 -12.79 7.44
C CYS A 126 10.33 -11.94 7.39
N LEU A 127 10.56 -11.21 6.28
CA LEU A 127 11.74 -10.34 6.14
C LEU A 127 11.55 -8.92 6.69
N HIS A 128 10.34 -8.57 7.15
CA HIS A 128 10.02 -7.24 7.69
C HIS A 128 10.50 -6.09 6.77
N CYS A 129 9.97 -6.05 5.54
CA CYS A 129 10.39 -5.09 4.51
C CYS A 129 10.37 -3.63 4.98
N THR A 130 11.27 -2.81 4.46
CA THR A 130 11.28 -1.36 4.74
C THR A 130 10.11 -0.66 4.07
N ASN A 131 9.73 -1.10 2.87
CA ASN A 131 8.48 -0.72 2.19
C ASN A 131 7.56 -1.96 2.02
N PRO A 132 6.79 -2.35 3.06
CA PRO A 132 6.03 -3.60 3.07
C PRO A 132 4.67 -3.47 2.34
N PRO A 133 4.50 -4.05 1.14
CA PRO A 133 3.21 -4.02 0.44
C PRO A 133 2.10 -4.71 1.26
N CYS A 134 2.46 -5.71 2.08
CA CYS A 134 1.51 -6.41 2.93
C CYS A 134 0.86 -5.53 4.01
N ALA A 135 1.55 -4.49 4.48
CA ALA A 135 1.01 -3.54 5.45
C ALA A 135 0.36 -2.33 4.77
N ASN A 136 1.07 -1.69 3.83
CA ASN A 136 0.59 -0.46 3.17
C ASN A 136 -0.76 -0.66 2.48
N LEU A 137 -0.99 -1.86 1.95
CA LEU A 137 -2.16 -2.20 1.16
C LEU A 137 -3.30 -2.84 1.97
N CYS A 138 -3.15 -3.00 3.30
CA CYS A 138 -4.21 -3.48 4.16
C CYS A 138 -5.25 -2.36 4.38
N PRO A 139 -6.51 -2.54 3.95
CA PRO A 139 -7.53 -1.49 4.07
C PRO A 139 -8.08 -1.32 5.48
N TRP A 140 -7.74 -2.24 6.39
CA TRP A 140 -8.25 -2.29 7.76
C TRP A 140 -7.21 -1.88 8.81
N GLY A 141 -6.02 -1.43 8.37
CA GLY A 141 -4.90 -1.14 9.27
C GLY A 141 -4.34 -2.34 10.04
N ALA A 142 -4.97 -3.52 9.93
CA ALA A 142 -4.59 -4.72 10.68
C ALA A 142 -3.16 -5.18 10.40
N ALA A 143 -2.64 -4.95 9.19
CA ALA A 143 -1.24 -5.14 8.90
C ALA A 143 -0.57 -3.77 8.90
N SER A 144 0.43 -3.59 9.74
CA SER A 144 1.08 -2.29 9.94
C SER A 144 2.58 -2.47 10.11
N ARG A 145 3.30 -1.36 9.96
CA ARG A 145 4.73 -1.24 10.21
C ARG A 145 4.92 -0.27 11.37
N GLN A 146 5.67 -0.68 12.37
CA GLN A 146 6.10 0.17 13.47
C GLN A 146 7.34 0.96 13.04
N PRO A 147 7.30 2.30 12.94
CA PRO A 147 8.45 3.12 12.54
C PRO A 147 9.66 2.96 13.45
N GLU A 148 9.43 2.80 14.75
CA GLU A 148 10.44 2.82 15.80
C GLU A 148 11.29 1.55 15.75
N THR A 149 10.64 0.41 15.52
CA THR A 149 11.32 -0.89 15.48
C THR A 149 11.60 -1.35 14.06
N GLY A 150 10.85 -0.87 13.06
CA GLY A 150 10.81 -1.42 11.70
C GLY A 150 10.01 -2.74 11.61
N THR A 151 9.27 -3.12 12.66
CA THR A 151 8.53 -4.38 12.71
C THR A 151 7.26 -4.26 11.88
N VAL A 152 7.15 -5.13 10.88
CA VAL A 152 5.88 -5.39 10.18
C VAL A 152 5.11 -6.49 10.91
N SER A 153 3.88 -6.27 11.34
CA SER A 153 3.05 -7.28 12.03
C SER A 153 1.63 -7.33 11.48
N ILE A 154 0.85 -8.34 11.89
CA ILE A 154 -0.59 -8.42 11.62
C ILE A 154 -1.30 -8.58 12.96
N ASP A 155 -2.19 -7.65 13.26
CA ASP A 155 -3.10 -7.74 14.40
C ASP A 155 -4.27 -8.66 14.07
N SER A 156 -4.38 -9.75 14.82
CA SER A 156 -5.42 -10.77 14.63
C SER A 156 -6.82 -10.30 15.02
N GLN A 157 -6.94 -9.28 15.87
CA GLN A 157 -8.23 -8.78 16.36
C GLN A 157 -8.93 -7.91 15.31
N THR A 158 -8.16 -7.17 14.52
CA THR A 158 -8.68 -6.29 13.47
C THR A 158 -8.62 -6.91 12.07
N CYS A 159 -7.91 -8.02 11.90
CA CYS A 159 -7.78 -8.69 10.60
C CYS A 159 -9.10 -9.32 10.15
N LEU A 160 -9.49 -9.04 8.90
CA LEU A 160 -10.68 -9.56 8.24
C LEU A 160 -10.38 -10.65 7.19
N GLY A 161 -9.24 -11.34 7.27
CA GLY A 161 -8.96 -12.50 6.40
C GLY A 161 -8.76 -12.16 4.92
N GLY A 162 -8.49 -10.88 4.62
CA GLY A 162 -8.27 -10.32 3.28
C GLY A 162 -7.48 -11.18 2.31
N ALA A 163 -6.42 -11.84 2.81
CA ALA A 163 -5.37 -12.54 2.07
C ALA A 163 -4.60 -11.69 1.02
N LYS A 164 -4.98 -10.42 0.81
CA LYS A 164 -4.22 -9.49 -0.03
C LYS A 164 -2.75 -9.43 0.38
N CYS A 165 -2.46 -9.39 1.68
CA CYS A 165 -1.09 -9.37 2.19
C CYS A 165 -0.24 -10.58 1.73
N ARG A 166 -0.85 -11.75 1.50
CA ARG A 166 -0.17 -12.91 0.91
C ARG A 166 0.04 -12.74 -0.60
N THR A 167 -0.97 -12.23 -1.31
CA THR A 167 -0.92 -12.02 -2.76
C THR A 167 0.17 -11.03 -3.15
N VAL A 168 0.31 -9.94 -2.39
CA VAL A 168 1.26 -8.86 -2.70
C VAL A 168 2.65 -9.10 -2.11
N CYS A 169 2.80 -10.03 -1.16
CA CYS A 169 4.10 -10.38 -0.61
C CYS A 169 4.90 -11.18 -1.65
N PRO A 170 6.09 -10.71 -2.07
CA PRO A 170 6.91 -11.42 -3.07
C PRO A 170 7.35 -12.82 -2.62
N TRP A 171 7.28 -13.09 -1.31
CA TRP A 171 7.67 -14.34 -0.69
C TRP A 171 6.48 -15.19 -0.21
N HIS A 172 5.24 -14.74 -0.45
CA HIS A 172 4.00 -15.43 -0.04
C HIS A 172 3.96 -15.87 1.43
N ILE A 173 4.53 -15.06 2.33
CA ILE A 173 4.75 -15.39 3.74
C ILE A 173 3.48 -15.42 4.59
N PRO A 174 2.58 -14.41 4.55
CA PRO A 174 1.37 -14.43 5.36
C PRO A 174 0.47 -15.61 5.01
N GLN A 175 0.10 -16.45 5.98
CA GLN A 175 -0.85 -17.55 5.79
C GLN A 175 -2.18 -17.26 6.48
N ARG A 176 -3.27 -17.81 5.94
CA ARG A 176 -4.62 -17.61 6.47
C ARG A 176 -5.06 -18.81 7.30
N GLN A 177 -5.67 -18.56 8.44
CA GLN A 177 -6.55 -19.52 9.10
C GLN A 177 -7.99 -19.07 8.88
N SER A 178 -8.81 -19.92 8.25
CA SER A 178 -10.25 -19.66 8.10
C SER A 178 -10.99 -19.99 9.40
N GLY A 179 -12.21 -19.45 9.57
CA GLY A 179 -13.03 -19.82 10.74
C GLY A 179 -12.63 -19.17 12.06
N VAL A 180 -11.92 -18.05 12.03
CA VAL A 180 -11.52 -17.29 13.22
C VAL A 180 -11.60 -15.78 12.97
N GLY A 181 -11.58 -15.01 14.06
CA GLY A 181 -11.50 -13.56 14.06
C GLY A 181 -12.81 -12.84 13.79
N LEU A 182 -12.74 -11.50 13.84
CA LEU A 182 -13.87 -10.57 13.76
C LEU A 182 -14.76 -10.78 12.52
N TYR A 183 -14.21 -11.32 11.43
CA TYR A 183 -14.98 -11.57 10.22
C TYR A 183 -16.17 -12.52 10.44
N LEU A 184 -16.05 -13.48 11.35
CA LEU A 184 -17.13 -14.41 11.65
C LEU A 184 -18.32 -13.74 12.34
N GLU A 185 -18.11 -12.63 13.04
CA GLU A 185 -19.18 -11.88 13.68
C GLU A 185 -19.88 -10.93 12.70
N LEU A 186 -19.10 -10.34 11.78
CA LEU A 186 -19.61 -9.35 10.83
C LEU A 186 -20.23 -9.96 9.57
N MET A 187 -19.57 -10.97 9.00
CA MET A 187 -19.83 -11.47 7.64
C MET A 187 -19.55 -12.97 7.50
N PRO A 188 -20.10 -13.85 8.37
CA PRO A 188 -19.66 -15.25 8.51
C PRO A 188 -19.69 -16.07 7.22
N ARG A 189 -20.63 -15.77 6.32
CA ARG A 189 -20.86 -16.52 5.08
C ARG A 189 -20.10 -15.96 3.87
N PHE A 190 -19.44 -14.81 3.95
CA PHE A 190 -18.79 -14.23 2.78
C PHE A 190 -17.37 -14.79 2.56
N ALA A 191 -16.98 -14.95 1.30
CA ALA A 191 -15.68 -15.51 0.94
C ALA A 191 -14.51 -14.68 1.48
N GLY A 192 -13.52 -15.38 2.05
CA GLY A 192 -12.30 -14.79 2.60
C GLY A 192 -12.41 -14.42 4.07
N ASN A 193 -13.19 -15.17 4.84
CA ASN A 193 -13.19 -15.15 6.30
C ASN A 193 -11.84 -15.64 6.87
N GLY A 194 -11.58 -15.34 8.15
CA GLY A 194 -10.38 -15.79 8.84
C GLY A 194 -9.41 -14.66 9.21
N VAL A 195 -8.21 -15.06 9.60
CA VAL A 195 -7.14 -14.16 10.04
C VAL A 195 -5.83 -14.54 9.36
N MET A 196 -5.00 -13.55 9.07
CA MET A 196 -3.68 -13.73 8.48
C MET A 196 -2.61 -13.75 9.56
N TYR A 197 -1.66 -14.67 9.48
CA TYR A 197 -0.60 -14.89 10.45
C TYR A 197 0.77 -14.93 9.76
N LYS A 198 1.80 -14.50 10.50
CA LYS A 198 3.21 -14.53 10.11
C LYS A 198 4.07 -14.15 11.32
N CYS A 199 5.39 -14.34 11.20
CA CYS A 199 6.36 -13.74 12.12
C CYS A 199 6.12 -12.23 12.29
N ASP A 200 6.06 -11.80 13.53
CA ASP A 200 5.96 -10.42 13.98
C ASP A 200 7.25 -9.96 14.69
N ARG A 201 8.32 -10.74 14.59
CA ARG A 201 9.61 -10.50 15.26
C ARG A 201 9.51 -10.41 16.78
N CYS A 202 8.53 -11.08 17.39
CA CYS A 202 8.29 -11.00 18.85
C CYS A 202 8.18 -9.53 19.28
N ALA A 203 7.37 -8.75 18.57
CA ALA A 203 7.28 -7.28 18.72
C ALA A 203 7.03 -6.85 20.17
N ASP A 204 6.28 -7.65 20.92
CA ASP A 204 5.99 -7.47 22.33
C ASP A 204 7.23 -7.67 23.20
N SER A 205 7.93 -8.82 23.13
CA SER A 205 9.19 -9.02 23.87
C SER A 205 10.24 -7.96 23.49
N PHE A 206 10.34 -7.68 22.19
CA PHE A 206 11.28 -6.70 21.67
C PHE A 206 11.01 -5.28 22.20
N ALA A 207 9.75 -4.90 22.40
CA ALA A 207 9.39 -3.61 23.00
C ALA A 207 9.80 -3.48 24.47
N HIS A 208 10.07 -4.60 25.16
CA HIS A 208 10.54 -4.63 26.55
C HIS A 208 12.06 -4.79 26.67
N GLY A 209 12.80 -4.69 25.57
CA GLY A 209 14.26 -4.86 25.54
C GLY A 209 14.73 -6.32 25.57
N GLU A 210 13.81 -7.27 25.38
CA GLU A 210 14.14 -8.69 25.28
C GLU A 210 14.50 -9.07 23.83
N LEU A 211 15.29 -10.13 23.68
CA LEU A 211 15.57 -10.69 22.36
C LEU A 211 14.36 -11.47 21.84
N PRO A 212 14.14 -11.52 20.51
CA PRO A 212 13.17 -12.46 19.95
C PRO A 212 13.54 -13.90 20.31
N ALA A 213 12.56 -14.72 20.69
CA ALA A 213 12.80 -16.09 21.17
C ALA A 213 13.71 -16.91 20.25
N CYS A 214 13.52 -16.81 18.91
CA CYS A 214 14.34 -17.55 17.95
C CYS A 214 15.83 -17.13 17.92
N VAL A 215 16.14 -15.91 18.37
CA VAL A 215 17.51 -15.39 18.49
C VAL A 215 18.12 -15.87 19.80
N GLU A 216 17.39 -15.75 20.89
CA GLU A 216 17.82 -16.12 22.24
C GLU A 216 18.17 -17.61 22.35
N VAL A 217 17.33 -18.49 21.82
CA VAL A 217 17.50 -19.95 21.96
C VAL A 217 18.55 -20.54 21.00
N CYS A 218 19.14 -19.76 20.10
CA CYS A 218 20.01 -20.30 19.05
C CYS A 218 21.41 -20.65 19.58
N PRO A 219 21.80 -21.94 19.66
CA PRO A 219 23.06 -22.35 20.29
C PRO A 219 24.29 -21.96 19.46
N GLN A 220 24.10 -21.78 18.14
CA GLN A 220 25.15 -21.40 17.19
C GLN A 220 25.20 -19.91 16.92
N GLN A 221 24.34 -19.11 17.58
CA GLN A 221 24.26 -17.66 17.38
C GLN A 221 24.16 -17.28 15.88
N VAL A 222 23.35 -18.03 15.14
CA VAL A 222 23.09 -17.82 13.69
C VAL A 222 22.51 -16.44 13.44
N GLN A 223 21.73 -15.92 14.39
CA GLN A 223 20.97 -14.69 14.25
C GLN A 223 21.57 -13.59 15.13
N THR A 224 21.84 -12.43 14.54
CA THR A 224 22.24 -11.21 15.27
C THR A 224 21.23 -10.11 15.00
N ILE A 225 20.68 -9.49 16.05
CA ILE A 225 19.70 -8.41 15.95
C ILE A 225 20.26 -7.13 16.57
N GLY A 226 19.94 -5.98 15.97
CA GLY A 226 20.41 -4.67 16.43
C GLY A 226 19.94 -3.55 15.51
N PRO A 227 20.38 -2.30 15.76
CA PRO A 227 20.13 -1.17 14.87
C PRO A 227 20.47 -1.51 13.43
N ARG A 228 19.55 -1.21 12.50
CA ARG A 228 19.63 -1.61 11.09
C ARG A 228 20.91 -1.13 10.43
N GLY A 229 21.36 0.08 10.75
CA GLY A 229 22.61 0.64 10.23
C GLY A 229 23.82 -0.21 10.62
N GLU A 230 23.91 -0.59 11.89
CA GLU A 230 24.98 -1.42 12.43
C GLU A 230 24.94 -2.83 11.87
N ILE A 231 23.76 -3.45 11.83
CA ILE A 231 23.57 -4.81 11.30
C ILE A 231 23.87 -4.85 9.79
N LEU A 232 23.50 -3.81 9.03
CA LEU A 232 23.87 -3.71 7.61
C LEU A 232 25.37 -3.52 7.41
N ALA A 233 26.03 -2.73 8.25
CA ALA A 233 27.48 -2.56 8.22
C ALA A 233 28.19 -3.87 8.53
N LEU A 234 27.75 -4.60 9.57
CA LEU A 234 28.24 -5.93 9.92
C LEU A 234 28.04 -6.92 8.77
N ALA A 235 26.84 -6.98 8.19
CA ALA A 235 26.53 -7.86 7.07
C ALA A 235 27.47 -7.62 5.87
N ARG A 236 27.69 -6.35 5.50
CA ARG A 236 28.59 -5.98 4.40
C ARG A 236 30.05 -6.30 4.70
N LYS A 237 30.50 -6.03 5.93
CA LYS A 237 31.85 -6.38 6.39
C LYS A 237 32.10 -7.89 6.25
N LEU A 238 31.21 -8.71 6.83
CA LEU A 238 31.34 -10.17 6.77
C LEU A 238 31.26 -10.72 5.34
N ALA A 239 30.38 -10.15 4.51
CA ALA A 239 30.30 -10.51 3.09
C ALA A 239 31.62 -10.24 2.35
N GLN A 240 32.24 -9.08 2.60
CA GLN A 240 33.51 -8.72 1.99
C GLN A 240 34.66 -9.59 2.51
N GLU A 241 34.77 -9.80 3.82
CA GLU A 241 35.85 -10.56 4.45
C GLU A 241 35.84 -12.04 4.03
N ARG A 242 34.65 -12.63 3.82
CA ARG A 242 34.50 -14.06 3.51
C ARG A 242 34.22 -14.35 2.04
N GLY A 243 34.07 -13.33 1.21
CA GLY A 243 33.56 -13.50 -0.16
C GLY A 243 32.12 -14.07 -0.19
N ALA A 244 31.34 -13.82 0.86
CA ALA A 244 29.99 -14.35 1.03
C ALA A 244 28.93 -13.46 0.35
N TYR A 245 27.74 -14.03 0.14
CA TYR A 245 26.64 -13.38 -0.56
C TYR A 245 25.61 -12.85 0.42
N LEU A 246 24.98 -11.72 0.10
CA LEU A 246 23.91 -11.10 0.91
C LEU A 246 22.55 -11.16 0.19
N TYR A 247 21.50 -11.39 0.97
CA TYR A 247 20.10 -11.29 0.54
C TYR A 247 19.26 -10.52 1.55
N GLY A 248 18.24 -9.82 1.09
CA GLY A 248 17.34 -8.97 1.88
C GLY A 248 17.79 -7.51 1.98
N VAL A 249 19.00 -7.17 1.52
CA VAL A 249 19.51 -5.78 1.56
C VAL A 249 18.87 -4.93 0.47
N THR A 250 18.69 -5.49 -0.73
CA THR A 250 18.19 -4.82 -1.93
C THR A 250 16.82 -5.33 -2.35
N GLU A 251 16.47 -6.55 -1.96
CA GLU A 251 15.25 -7.22 -2.39
C GLU A 251 14.01 -6.48 -1.90
N ASN A 252 13.06 -6.29 -2.80
CA ASN A 252 11.87 -5.47 -2.61
C ASN A 252 12.19 -4.02 -2.15
N GLY A 253 13.32 -3.45 -2.57
CA GLY A 253 13.75 -2.11 -2.15
C GLY A 253 14.37 -2.07 -0.74
N GLY A 254 14.58 -3.24 -0.13
CA GLY A 254 15.23 -3.40 1.17
C GLY A 254 14.33 -4.03 2.22
N THR A 255 14.95 -4.79 3.11
CA THR A 255 14.28 -5.45 4.23
C THR A 255 14.99 -5.20 5.56
N ASN A 256 14.45 -5.80 6.63
CA ASN A 256 15.03 -5.81 7.98
C ASN A 256 15.40 -7.24 8.42
N THR A 257 15.57 -8.16 7.47
CA THR A 257 16.10 -9.50 7.70
C THR A 257 17.06 -9.84 6.58
N PHE A 258 18.34 -9.87 6.90
CA PHE A 258 19.42 -10.15 5.97
C PHE A 258 19.86 -11.60 6.13
N TYR A 259 20.20 -12.24 5.02
CA TYR A 259 20.87 -13.54 5.01
C TYR A 259 22.28 -13.35 4.47
N LEU A 260 23.25 -13.95 5.14
CA LEU A 260 24.62 -14.13 4.66
C LEU A 260 24.78 -15.60 4.27
N SER A 261 25.25 -15.86 3.06
CA SER A 261 25.37 -17.21 2.49
C SER A 261 26.79 -17.48 1.97
N PRO A 262 27.35 -18.68 2.17
CA PRO A 262 28.64 -19.06 1.61
C PRO A 262 28.58 -19.38 0.11
N VAL A 263 27.38 -19.45 -0.48
CA VAL A 263 27.13 -19.68 -1.92
C VAL A 263 26.14 -18.66 -2.49
N PRO A 264 26.10 -18.43 -3.82
CA PRO A 264 25.12 -17.53 -4.43
C PRO A 264 23.67 -17.93 -4.13
N PHE A 265 22.82 -16.96 -3.78
CA PHE A 265 21.39 -17.19 -3.52
C PHE A 265 20.61 -17.74 -4.71
N LYS A 266 21.11 -17.58 -5.94
CA LYS A 266 20.54 -18.20 -7.14
C LYS A 266 20.59 -19.73 -7.06
N GLU A 267 21.65 -20.29 -6.49
CA GLU A 267 21.79 -21.75 -6.31
C GLU A 267 20.83 -22.25 -5.26
N LEU A 268 20.71 -21.53 -4.13
CA LEU A 268 19.71 -21.84 -3.09
C LEU A 268 18.28 -21.78 -3.66
N ALA A 269 17.98 -20.78 -4.48
CA ALA A 269 16.67 -20.62 -5.10
C ALA A 269 16.30 -21.74 -6.08
N GLN A 270 17.28 -22.44 -6.66
CA GLN A 270 17.05 -23.56 -7.58
C GLN A 270 16.68 -24.85 -6.84
N GLN A 271 17.06 -24.99 -5.57
CA GLN A 271 16.78 -26.19 -4.77
C GLN A 271 15.34 -26.21 -4.21
N VAL A 272 14.66 -25.07 -4.20
CA VAL A 272 13.38 -24.91 -3.50
C VAL A 272 12.29 -24.54 -4.48
N LYS A 273 11.18 -25.28 -4.46
CA LYS A 273 9.96 -24.90 -5.17
C LYS A 273 9.17 -23.88 -4.35
N PRO A 274 9.07 -22.61 -4.79
CA PRO A 274 8.34 -21.61 -4.02
C PRO A 274 6.84 -21.84 -4.05
N GLY A 275 6.16 -21.36 -3.00
CA GLY A 275 4.72 -21.47 -2.87
C GLY A 275 4.20 -20.76 -1.61
N PRO A 276 2.91 -20.88 -1.28
CA PRO A 276 2.37 -20.28 -0.07
C PRO A 276 3.15 -20.74 1.17
N GLY A 277 3.75 -19.82 1.91
CA GLY A 277 4.54 -20.15 3.11
C GLY A 277 5.88 -20.83 2.84
N LYS A 278 6.29 -20.99 1.57
CA LYS A 278 7.61 -21.45 1.14
C LYS A 278 8.30 -20.33 0.35
N PRO A 279 8.93 -19.36 1.04
CA PRO A 279 9.55 -18.19 0.42
C PRO A 279 10.73 -18.56 -0.48
N THR A 280 10.90 -17.86 -1.60
CA THR A 280 12.05 -18.02 -2.51
C THR A 280 13.26 -17.17 -2.08
N PHE A 281 14.44 -17.50 -2.62
CA PHE A 281 15.63 -16.64 -2.65
C PHE A 281 15.91 -16.04 -4.04
N ALA A 282 14.98 -16.17 -4.98
CA ALA A 282 15.09 -15.47 -6.26
C ALA A 282 15.21 -13.95 -6.05
N PRO A 283 15.88 -13.22 -6.96
CA PRO A 283 15.90 -11.76 -6.92
C PRO A 283 14.48 -11.19 -6.95
N VAL A 284 14.20 -10.22 -6.09
CA VAL A 284 12.88 -9.59 -5.97
C VAL A 284 12.99 -8.11 -6.26
N ALA A 285 12.34 -7.65 -7.32
CA ALA A 285 12.22 -6.22 -7.63
C ALA A 285 11.38 -5.49 -6.57
N ASN A 286 11.60 -4.18 -6.41
CA ASN A 286 10.74 -3.35 -5.56
C ASN A 286 9.32 -3.29 -6.13
N SER A 287 8.42 -4.04 -5.50
CA SER A 287 7.01 -4.16 -5.90
C SER A 287 6.22 -2.86 -5.79
N MET A 288 6.69 -1.92 -4.98
CA MET A 288 6.04 -0.61 -4.77
C MET A 288 6.68 0.51 -5.59
N ALA A 289 7.80 0.28 -6.29
CA ALA A 289 8.55 1.36 -6.96
C ALA A 289 7.72 2.16 -7.97
N GLN A 290 6.90 1.49 -8.79
CA GLN A 290 6.04 2.18 -9.76
C GLN A 290 4.93 2.97 -9.06
N ALA A 291 4.32 2.40 -8.03
CA ALA A 291 3.33 3.08 -7.21
C ALA A 291 3.95 4.30 -6.52
N ASP A 292 5.19 4.22 -6.02
CA ASP A 292 5.93 5.34 -5.42
C ASP A 292 6.16 6.47 -6.43
N ASN A 293 6.58 6.13 -7.65
CA ASN A 293 6.82 7.12 -8.70
C ASN A 293 5.54 7.83 -9.13
N LEU A 294 4.46 7.07 -9.36
CA LEU A 294 3.15 7.64 -9.69
C LEU A 294 2.58 8.46 -8.54
N THR A 295 2.79 8.03 -7.30
CA THR A 295 2.44 8.78 -6.09
C THR A 295 3.12 10.15 -6.07
N ARG A 296 4.45 10.17 -6.26
CA ARG A 296 5.22 11.41 -6.30
C ARG A 296 4.71 12.34 -7.40
N MET A 297 4.39 11.81 -8.58
CA MET A 297 3.83 12.59 -9.68
C MET A 297 2.44 13.15 -9.34
N LEU A 298 1.55 12.34 -8.76
CA LEU A 298 0.19 12.73 -8.40
C LEU A 298 0.16 13.85 -7.33
N VAL A 299 1.09 13.79 -6.37
CA VAL A 299 1.23 14.80 -5.32
C VAL A 299 1.87 16.09 -5.85
N THR A 300 2.89 15.98 -6.71
CA THR A 300 3.66 17.17 -7.16
C THR A 300 3.05 17.89 -8.36
N ALA A 301 2.38 17.19 -9.29
CA ALA A 301 1.86 17.79 -10.52
C ALA A 301 0.82 18.90 -10.28
N PRO A 302 -0.15 18.78 -9.34
CA PRO A 302 -1.07 19.87 -9.02
C PRO A 302 -0.34 21.11 -8.47
N LEU A 303 0.71 20.93 -7.66
CA LEU A 303 1.49 22.04 -7.10
C LEU A 303 2.23 22.82 -8.19
N VAL A 304 2.84 22.11 -9.15
CA VAL A 304 3.48 22.72 -10.33
C VAL A 304 2.45 23.48 -11.18
N GLY A 305 1.25 22.90 -11.38
CA GLY A 305 0.16 23.55 -12.10
C GLY A 305 -0.32 24.84 -11.44
N VAL A 306 -0.48 24.84 -10.11
CA VAL A 306 -0.86 26.03 -9.33
C VAL A 306 0.24 27.08 -9.37
N ALA A 307 1.50 26.71 -9.16
CA ALA A 307 2.63 27.62 -9.25
C ALA A 307 2.72 28.26 -10.65
N GLY A 308 2.58 27.48 -11.72
CA GLY A 308 2.53 27.98 -13.09
C GLY A 308 1.35 28.94 -13.33
N ALA A 309 0.18 28.65 -12.77
CA ALA A 309 -0.98 29.53 -12.86
C ALA A 309 -0.78 30.86 -12.09
N LEU A 310 -0.17 30.81 -10.91
CA LEU A 310 0.18 31.99 -10.11
C LEU A 310 1.23 32.86 -10.81
N VAL A 311 2.29 32.25 -11.38
CA VAL A 311 3.31 32.95 -12.17
C VAL A 311 2.69 33.57 -13.42
N SER A 312 1.81 32.85 -14.14
CA SER A 312 1.10 33.39 -15.30
C SER A 312 0.19 34.57 -14.93
N ALA A 313 -0.52 34.48 -13.80
CA ALA A 313 -1.36 35.57 -13.30
C ALA A 313 -0.54 36.78 -12.85
N ALA A 314 0.61 36.57 -12.19
CA ALA A 314 1.54 37.63 -11.80
C ALA A 314 2.16 38.33 -13.02
N ARG A 315 2.56 37.57 -14.05
CA ARG A 315 3.05 38.12 -15.33
C ARG A 315 1.97 38.92 -16.07
N GLN A 316 0.72 38.46 -16.06
CA GLN A 316 -0.40 39.23 -16.59
C GLN A 316 -0.69 40.51 -15.78
N GLY A 317 -0.42 40.50 -14.46
CA GLY A 317 -0.51 41.68 -13.61
C GLY A 317 0.65 42.67 -13.79
N GLN A 318 1.82 42.22 -14.23
CA GLN A 318 2.99 43.07 -14.53
C GLN A 318 2.96 43.66 -15.95
N ASN A 319 2.25 43.04 -16.89
CA ASN A 319 2.06 43.54 -18.26
C ASN A 319 1.00 44.66 -18.39
N THR A 320 0.70 45.39 -17.31
CA THR A 320 -0.23 46.54 -17.33
C THR A 320 0.32 47.78 -18.03
N GLY A 321 1.46 47.68 -18.73
CA GLY A 321 2.04 48.75 -19.57
C GLY A 321 1.45 48.88 -20.99
N GLN A 322 0.61 47.94 -21.43
CA GLN A 322 -0.21 48.11 -22.64
C GLN A 322 -1.61 47.58 -22.34
N MET A 323 -2.46 48.46 -21.82
CA MET A 323 -3.90 48.26 -21.86
C MET A 323 -4.37 48.43 -23.31
N GLN A 324 -4.11 47.41 -24.14
CA GLN A 324 -4.96 47.19 -25.30
C GLN A 324 -6.36 46.93 -24.73
N THR A 325 -7.24 47.90 -24.94
CA THR A 325 -8.68 47.71 -24.79
C THR A 325 -9.05 46.45 -25.56
N ARG A 326 -9.32 45.35 -24.83
CA ARG A 326 -10.01 44.22 -25.45
C ARG A 326 -11.26 44.79 -26.10
N PRO A 327 -11.49 44.55 -27.40
CA PRO A 327 -12.69 45.08 -28.04
C PRO A 327 -13.90 44.57 -27.24
N HIS A 328 -14.66 45.53 -26.69
CA HIS A 328 -16.01 45.30 -26.21
C HIS A 328 -16.80 44.80 -27.42
N GLY A 329 -16.98 43.48 -27.51
CA GLY A 329 -17.60 42.85 -28.68
C GLY A 329 -16.77 41.78 -29.38
N ALA A 330 -15.83 41.10 -28.71
CA ALA A 330 -15.45 39.76 -29.17
C ALA A 330 -16.72 38.89 -29.16
N VAL A 331 -17.25 38.65 -30.37
CA VAL A 331 -18.46 37.87 -30.60
C VAL A 331 -18.30 36.54 -29.88
N HIS A 332 -19.22 36.30 -28.96
CA HIS A 332 -19.43 35.02 -28.30
C HIS A 332 -19.55 33.97 -29.41
N ASP A 333 -18.60 33.03 -29.52
CA ASP A 333 -18.75 31.90 -30.43
C ASP A 333 -19.31 30.71 -29.63
N PRO A 334 -20.63 30.50 -29.63
CA PRO A 334 -21.25 29.36 -28.96
C PRO A 334 -20.72 28.02 -29.47
N LYS A 335 -20.10 27.95 -30.66
CA LYS A 335 -19.45 26.73 -31.15
C LYS A 335 -18.11 26.48 -30.46
N VAL A 336 -17.37 27.52 -30.08
CA VAL A 336 -16.12 27.39 -29.31
C VAL A 336 -16.41 27.00 -27.87
N ASP A 337 -17.45 27.57 -27.26
CA ASP A 337 -17.89 27.18 -25.92
C ASP A 337 -18.50 25.77 -25.92
N ALA A 338 -19.32 25.41 -26.92
CA ALA A 338 -19.82 24.05 -27.11
C ALA A 338 -18.72 23.04 -27.50
N ALA A 339 -17.62 23.46 -28.11
CA ALA A 339 -16.46 22.60 -28.37
C ALA A 339 -15.59 22.40 -27.12
N LEU A 340 -15.44 23.42 -26.27
CA LEU A 340 -14.68 23.38 -25.01
C LEU A 340 -15.43 22.69 -23.87
N SER A 341 -16.77 22.75 -23.86
CA SER A 341 -17.64 21.99 -22.95
C SER A 341 -18.30 20.78 -23.62
N GLY A 342 -17.77 20.35 -24.77
CA GLY A 342 -18.44 19.46 -25.69
C GLY A 342 -18.78 18.09 -25.12
N GLY A 343 -19.72 17.42 -25.80
CA GLY A 343 -20.16 16.06 -25.44
C GLY A 343 -19.00 15.07 -25.30
N LEU A 344 -17.88 15.28 -26.00
CA LEU A 344 -16.67 14.47 -25.88
C LEU A 344 -16.01 14.58 -24.49
N LEU A 345 -15.83 15.80 -23.96
CA LEU A 345 -15.22 16.00 -22.64
C LEU A 345 -16.09 15.42 -21.53
N LYS A 346 -17.41 15.61 -21.64
CA LYS A 346 -18.40 14.99 -20.74
C LYS A 346 -18.34 13.46 -20.82
N LYS A 347 -18.33 12.88 -22.02
CA LYS A 347 -18.19 11.44 -22.22
C LYS A 347 -16.89 10.92 -21.62
N LEU A 348 -15.77 11.59 -21.87
CA LEU A 348 -14.47 11.24 -21.32
C LEU A 348 -14.50 11.27 -19.78
N TRP A 349 -15.01 12.35 -19.17
CA TRP A 349 -15.15 12.46 -17.72
C TRP A 349 -15.94 11.29 -17.12
N VAL A 350 -17.12 11.00 -17.67
CA VAL A 350 -17.99 9.93 -17.19
C VAL A 350 -17.33 8.57 -17.36
N THR A 351 -16.73 8.30 -18.52
CA THR A 351 -16.00 7.05 -18.77
C THR A 351 -14.86 6.87 -17.79
N VAL A 352 -14.03 7.90 -17.58
CA VAL A 352 -12.92 7.86 -16.62
C VAL A 352 -13.42 7.62 -15.21
N ALA A 353 -14.48 8.32 -14.77
CA ALA A 353 -15.06 8.13 -13.44
C ALA A 353 -15.62 6.72 -13.22
N LEU A 354 -16.31 6.15 -14.21
CA LEU A 354 -16.82 4.77 -14.15
C LEU A 354 -15.70 3.75 -14.09
N LEU A 355 -14.67 3.90 -14.94
CA LEU A 355 -13.50 3.03 -14.92
C LEU A 355 -12.71 3.16 -13.61
N LEU A 356 -12.64 4.36 -13.03
CA LEU A 356 -12.02 4.59 -11.73
C LEU A 356 -12.77 3.87 -10.62
N GLY A 357 -14.11 3.96 -10.61
CA GLY A 357 -14.95 3.20 -9.68
C GLY A 357 -14.77 1.70 -9.82
N PHE A 358 -14.78 1.18 -11.06
CA PHE A 358 -14.55 -0.23 -11.35
C PHE A 358 -13.17 -0.71 -10.88
N THR A 359 -12.11 -0.03 -11.30
CA THR A 359 -10.73 -0.39 -10.93
C THR A 359 -10.48 -0.24 -9.43
N GLY A 360 -11.09 0.75 -8.78
CA GLY A 360 -11.02 0.94 -7.33
C GLY A 360 -11.65 -0.23 -6.56
N MET A 361 -12.79 -0.73 -7.02
CA MET A 361 -13.41 -1.93 -6.45
C MET A 361 -12.57 -3.19 -6.69
N MET A 362 -11.94 -3.32 -7.87
CA MET A 362 -11.08 -4.47 -8.20
C MET A 362 -9.73 -4.45 -7.45
N GLN A 363 -9.36 -3.36 -6.80
CA GLN A 363 -8.23 -3.37 -5.86
C GLN A 363 -8.53 -4.23 -4.62
N LEU A 364 -9.79 -4.44 -4.25
CA LEU A 364 -10.15 -5.42 -3.23
C LEU A 364 -10.07 -6.83 -3.83
N PRO A 365 -9.83 -7.89 -3.03
CA PRO A 365 -9.75 -9.27 -3.54
C PRO A 365 -11.10 -9.82 -4.06
N VAL A 366 -12.07 -8.96 -4.36
CA VAL A 366 -13.41 -9.29 -4.87
C VAL A 366 -13.31 -10.10 -6.16
N ALA A 367 -12.45 -9.69 -7.10
CA ALA A 367 -12.35 -10.36 -8.40
C ALA A 367 -11.94 -11.83 -8.28
N SER A 368 -10.93 -12.10 -7.45
CA SER A 368 -10.42 -13.45 -7.21
C SER A 368 -11.35 -14.27 -6.31
N ARG A 369 -12.03 -13.63 -5.35
CA ARG A 369 -12.97 -14.30 -4.42
C ARG A 369 -14.25 -14.77 -5.09
N TYR A 370 -14.84 -13.94 -5.93
CA TYR A 370 -16.15 -14.18 -6.53
C TYR A 370 -16.07 -14.64 -8.00
N GLY A 371 -14.89 -15.07 -8.45
CA GLY A 371 -14.71 -15.71 -9.76
C GLY A 371 -14.67 -14.78 -10.96
N ILE A 372 -14.71 -13.45 -10.78
CA ILE A 372 -14.61 -12.47 -11.87
C ILE A 372 -13.28 -12.64 -12.63
N ALA A 373 -12.18 -12.87 -11.90
CA ALA A 373 -10.86 -13.09 -12.49
C ALA A 373 -10.73 -14.44 -13.25
N ARG A 374 -11.75 -15.31 -13.19
CA ARG A 374 -11.80 -16.56 -13.96
C ARG A 374 -12.48 -16.39 -15.32
N ILE A 375 -13.16 -15.26 -15.54
CA ILE A 375 -13.81 -14.95 -16.81
C ILE A 375 -12.72 -14.64 -17.85
N PRO A 376 -12.70 -15.31 -19.02
CA PRO A 376 -11.76 -15.00 -20.09
C PRO A 376 -11.77 -13.51 -20.44
N GLY A 377 -10.60 -12.88 -20.50
CA GLY A 377 -10.45 -11.43 -20.73
C GLY A 377 -10.51 -10.54 -19.49
N LEU A 378 -10.95 -11.05 -18.33
CA LEU A 378 -10.99 -10.31 -17.05
C LEU A 378 -9.97 -10.83 -16.02
N THR A 379 -9.04 -11.71 -16.42
CA THR A 379 -7.99 -12.25 -15.53
C THR A 379 -7.16 -11.18 -14.84
N TRP A 380 -6.88 -10.08 -15.55
CA TRP A 380 -6.15 -8.92 -15.04
C TRP A 380 -6.83 -8.25 -13.83
N THR A 381 -8.15 -8.40 -13.66
CA THR A 381 -8.88 -7.84 -12.51
C THR A 381 -8.50 -8.50 -11.18
N GLY A 382 -7.93 -9.70 -11.22
CA GLY A 382 -7.38 -10.40 -10.06
C GLY A 382 -5.97 -9.96 -9.68
N ASP A 383 -5.28 -9.22 -10.55
CA ASP A 383 -3.94 -8.70 -10.29
C ASP A 383 -4.01 -7.31 -9.65
N PHE A 384 -3.48 -7.22 -8.44
CA PHE A 384 -3.51 -5.98 -7.68
C PHE A 384 -2.66 -4.87 -8.31
N TYR A 385 -1.46 -5.18 -8.82
CA TYR A 385 -0.56 -4.16 -9.34
C TYR A 385 -1.09 -3.60 -10.67
N ILE A 386 -1.67 -4.44 -11.51
CA ILE A 386 -2.33 -4.00 -12.75
C ILE A 386 -3.51 -3.08 -12.42
N THR A 387 -4.42 -3.52 -11.54
CA THR A 387 -5.59 -2.71 -11.16
C THR A 387 -5.20 -1.40 -10.45
N LEU A 388 -4.18 -1.41 -9.60
CA LEU A 388 -3.63 -0.22 -8.94
C LEU A 388 -3.08 0.78 -9.97
N ASN A 389 -2.26 0.31 -10.92
CA ASN A 389 -1.65 1.16 -11.94
C ASN A 389 -2.72 1.81 -12.83
N ILE A 390 -3.70 1.03 -13.30
CA ILE A 390 -4.81 1.57 -14.10
C ILE A 390 -5.58 2.61 -13.28
N HIS A 391 -5.88 2.32 -12.01
CA HIS A 391 -6.58 3.25 -11.13
C HIS A 391 -5.81 4.56 -10.94
N TYR A 392 -4.48 4.51 -10.76
CA TYR A 392 -3.64 5.70 -10.61
C TYR A 392 -3.59 6.54 -11.89
N ILE A 393 -3.48 5.91 -13.06
CA ILE A 393 -3.52 6.60 -14.36
C ILE A 393 -4.87 7.30 -14.54
N LEU A 394 -5.97 6.59 -14.28
CA LEU A 394 -7.33 7.14 -14.37
C LEU A 394 -7.56 8.27 -13.36
N ALA A 395 -7.04 8.15 -12.13
CA ALA A 395 -7.12 9.20 -11.12
C ALA A 395 -6.36 10.45 -11.58
N THR A 396 -5.16 10.28 -12.12
CA THR A 396 -4.35 11.38 -12.69
C THR A 396 -5.12 12.08 -13.81
N LEU A 397 -5.73 11.31 -14.72
CA LEU A 397 -6.53 11.86 -15.81
C LEU A 397 -7.77 12.60 -15.28
N LEU A 398 -8.48 12.06 -14.29
CA LEU A 398 -9.64 12.71 -13.67
C LEU A 398 -9.24 14.05 -13.02
N LEU A 399 -8.12 14.09 -12.30
CA LEU A 399 -7.59 15.32 -11.70
C LEU A 399 -7.19 16.34 -12.76
N ALA A 400 -6.54 15.91 -13.85
CA ALA A 400 -6.17 16.79 -14.96
C ALA A 400 -7.41 17.39 -15.65
N LEU A 401 -8.43 16.58 -15.92
CA LEU A 401 -9.71 17.05 -16.45
C LEU A 401 -10.41 18.02 -15.49
N GLY A 402 -10.30 17.78 -14.18
CA GLY A 402 -10.92 18.61 -13.15
C GLY A 402 -10.25 19.97 -13.05
N LEU A 403 -8.91 19.98 -13.07
CA LEU A 403 -8.10 21.19 -13.12
C LEU A 403 -8.33 21.99 -14.42
N TYR A 404 -8.47 21.30 -15.55
CA TYR A 404 -8.83 21.93 -16.81
C TYR A 404 -10.21 22.61 -16.73
N TRP A 405 -11.23 21.91 -16.24
CA TRP A 405 -12.57 22.47 -16.04
C TRP A 405 -12.55 23.66 -15.08
N LEU A 406 -11.83 23.56 -13.96
CA LEU A 406 -11.66 24.65 -13.00
C LEU A 406 -10.98 25.87 -13.64
N THR A 407 -9.99 25.65 -14.49
CA THR A 407 -9.30 26.72 -15.23
C THR A 407 -10.25 27.44 -16.18
N LEU A 408 -11.12 26.72 -16.88
CA LEU A 408 -12.14 27.31 -17.74
C LEU A 408 -13.15 28.15 -16.95
N GLN A 409 -13.56 27.69 -15.77
CA GLN A 409 -14.42 28.46 -14.85
C GLN A 409 -13.75 29.75 -14.37
N ILE A 410 -12.50 29.68 -13.90
CA ILE A 410 -11.76 30.85 -13.39
C ILE A 410 -11.51 31.88 -14.50
N ARG A 411 -11.24 31.41 -15.73
CA ARG A 411 -11.08 32.28 -16.90
C ARG A 411 -12.40 32.90 -17.39
N GLY A 412 -13.52 32.61 -16.73
CA GLY A 412 -14.84 33.12 -17.10
C GLY A 412 -15.36 32.57 -18.43
N ARG A 413 -14.74 31.51 -18.96
CA ARG A 413 -15.17 30.83 -20.19
C ARG A 413 -16.38 29.93 -19.96
N LEU A 414 -16.58 29.48 -18.73
CA LEU A 414 -17.78 28.76 -18.32
C LEU A 414 -18.63 29.72 -17.46
N ARG A 415 -19.74 30.24 -18.00
CA ARG A 415 -20.70 31.12 -17.27
C ARG A 415 -21.85 30.31 -16.67
N GLY A 416 -22.34 30.66 -15.48
CA GLY A 416 -23.47 29.97 -14.82
C GLY A 416 -23.14 29.51 -13.40
N ARG A 417 -24.11 29.62 -12.48
CA ARG A 417 -23.95 29.22 -11.08
C ARG A 417 -24.11 27.70 -10.96
N LEU A 418 -23.32 27.08 -10.08
CA LEU A 418 -23.50 25.67 -9.75
C LEU A 418 -24.84 25.45 -9.04
N ALA A 419 -25.65 24.54 -9.58
CA ALA A 419 -26.87 24.09 -8.92
C ALA A 419 -26.53 23.42 -7.58
N PHE A 420 -27.50 23.33 -6.67
CA PHE A 420 -27.32 22.69 -5.36
C PHE A 420 -26.70 21.29 -5.48
N TRP A 421 -27.26 20.43 -6.34
CA TRP A 421 -26.75 19.08 -6.57
C TRP A 421 -25.40 19.02 -7.31
N GLY A 422 -25.08 20.06 -8.09
CA GLY A 422 -23.73 20.25 -8.63
C GLY A 422 -22.70 20.50 -7.52
N LYS A 423 -23.02 21.37 -6.56
CA LYS A 423 -22.17 21.65 -5.39
C LYS A 423 -22.00 20.41 -4.50
N MET A 424 -23.08 19.68 -4.24
CA MET A 424 -23.02 18.44 -3.45
C MET A 424 -22.12 17.39 -4.09
N ARG A 425 -22.25 17.13 -5.39
CA ARG A 425 -21.37 16.19 -6.11
C ARG A 425 -19.90 16.61 -6.05
N LEU A 426 -19.60 17.90 -6.21
CA LEU A 426 -18.23 18.41 -6.07
C LEU A 426 -17.69 18.26 -4.65
N ALA A 427 -18.52 18.47 -3.63
CA ALA A 427 -18.12 18.28 -2.23
C ALA A 427 -17.76 16.83 -1.95
N VAL A 428 -18.62 15.87 -2.35
CA VAL A 428 -18.36 14.43 -2.21
C VAL A 428 -17.11 14.02 -2.99
N LEU A 429 -16.97 14.46 -4.25
CA LEU A 429 -15.77 14.21 -5.05
C LEU A 429 -14.51 14.79 -4.39
N GLY A 430 -14.60 15.97 -3.77
CA GLY A 430 -13.50 16.57 -3.03
C GLY A 430 -13.01 15.68 -1.89
N VAL A 431 -13.92 15.07 -1.12
CA VAL A 431 -13.56 14.09 -0.08
C VAL A 431 -12.91 12.85 -0.69
N VAL A 432 -13.41 12.32 -1.81
CA VAL A 432 -12.79 11.19 -2.52
C VAL A 432 -11.36 11.52 -2.96
N VAL A 433 -11.14 12.73 -3.50
CA VAL A 433 -9.81 13.18 -3.94
C VAL A 433 -8.86 13.34 -2.75
N LEU A 434 -9.28 14.03 -1.68
CA LEU A 434 -8.44 14.26 -0.50
C LEU A 434 -8.08 12.94 0.21
N SER A 435 -9.07 12.07 0.43
CA SER A 435 -8.82 10.74 0.97
C SER A 435 -7.98 9.88 0.04
N GLY A 436 -8.14 10.02 -1.28
CA GLY A 436 -7.30 9.37 -2.30
C GLY A 436 -5.84 9.78 -2.21
N ILE A 437 -5.56 11.07 -2.00
CA ILE A 437 -4.20 11.58 -1.73
C ILE A 437 -3.64 10.93 -0.45
N GLY A 438 -4.44 10.82 0.61
CA GLY A 438 -4.06 10.11 1.83
C GLY A 438 -3.71 8.62 1.59
N ARG A 439 -4.54 7.91 0.81
CA ARG A 439 -4.28 6.50 0.43
C ARG A 439 -3.00 6.33 -0.37
N VAL A 440 -2.69 7.32 -1.19
CA VAL A 440 -1.49 7.36 -2.01
C VAL A 440 -0.27 7.66 -1.14
N ALA A 441 -0.38 8.64 -0.24
CA ALA A 441 0.69 9.03 0.69
C ALA A 441 1.14 7.87 1.60
N LYS A 442 0.22 7.07 2.14
CA LYS A 442 0.58 5.91 2.99
C LYS A 442 1.37 4.81 2.29
N ASN A 443 1.41 4.82 0.96
CA ASN A 443 2.19 3.84 0.20
C ASN A 443 3.67 4.26 0.09
N LEU A 444 4.01 5.50 0.42
CA LEU A 444 5.39 5.99 0.42
C LEU A 444 6.17 5.42 1.62
N PRO A 445 7.43 5.00 1.42
CA PRO A 445 8.25 4.43 2.50
C PRO A 445 8.58 5.40 3.63
N SER A 446 8.49 6.72 3.38
CA SER A 446 8.78 7.76 4.37
C SER A 446 7.57 8.17 5.21
N ILE A 447 6.37 7.68 4.88
CA ILE A 447 5.14 8.06 5.56
C ILE A 447 4.56 6.81 6.20
N THR A 448 4.40 6.84 7.52
CA THR A 448 3.72 5.77 8.24
C THR A 448 2.50 6.34 8.95
N PHE A 449 1.35 5.72 8.76
CA PHE A 449 0.12 6.05 9.48
C PHE A 449 -0.17 5.00 10.53
N SER A 450 -0.81 5.41 11.62
CA SER A 450 -1.33 4.47 12.61
C SER A 450 -2.36 3.53 11.96
N PRO A 451 -2.58 2.33 12.52
CA PRO A 451 -3.64 1.42 12.07
C PRO A 451 -5.01 2.09 11.98
N GLY A 452 -5.37 2.90 12.99
CA GLY A 452 -6.62 3.65 13.04
C GLY A 452 -6.73 4.69 11.91
N MET A 453 -5.67 5.50 11.70
CA MET A 453 -5.66 6.50 10.64
C MET A 453 -5.74 5.84 9.24
N THR A 454 -5.02 4.74 9.04
CA THR A 454 -5.08 3.95 7.79
C THR A 454 -6.51 3.50 7.49
N THR A 455 -7.17 2.93 8.50
CA THR A 455 -8.56 2.46 8.40
C THR A 455 -9.51 3.61 8.06
N VAL A 456 -9.39 4.75 8.73
CA VAL A 456 -10.23 5.93 8.45
C VAL A 456 -10.03 6.40 7.02
N ILE A 457 -8.79 6.55 6.56
CA ILE A 457 -8.50 7.02 5.19
C ILE A 457 -9.10 6.07 4.15
N ASP A 458 -8.88 4.76 4.28
CA ASP A 458 -9.36 3.78 3.31
C ASP A 458 -10.90 3.67 3.30
N LEU A 459 -11.55 3.66 4.48
CA LEU A 459 -13.01 3.60 4.59
C LEU A 459 -13.69 4.89 4.13
N VAL A 460 -13.13 6.06 4.45
CA VAL A 460 -13.64 7.34 3.95
C VAL A 460 -13.55 7.38 2.42
N HIS A 461 -12.42 6.97 1.85
CA HIS A 461 -12.27 6.96 0.40
C HIS A 461 -13.27 6.03 -0.29
N LEU A 462 -13.37 4.77 0.18
CA LEU A 462 -14.31 3.80 -0.37
C LEU A 462 -15.77 4.26 -0.18
N GLY A 463 -16.13 4.67 1.03
CA GLY A 463 -17.48 5.10 1.38
C GLY A 463 -17.94 6.31 0.55
N PHE A 464 -17.09 7.34 0.41
CA PHE A 464 -17.44 8.51 -0.38
C PHE A 464 -17.42 8.23 -1.89
N ALA A 465 -16.59 7.29 -2.38
CA ALA A 465 -16.63 6.87 -3.78
C ALA A 465 -17.95 6.15 -4.11
N VAL A 466 -18.41 5.27 -3.21
CA VAL A 466 -19.73 4.61 -3.33
C VAL A 466 -20.85 5.65 -3.24
N LEU A 467 -20.79 6.56 -2.26
CA LEU A 467 -21.77 7.64 -2.11
C LEU A 467 -21.86 8.51 -3.36
N LEU A 468 -20.72 8.85 -3.98
CA LEU A 468 -20.69 9.61 -5.22
C LEU A 468 -21.41 8.87 -6.36
N GLY A 469 -21.16 7.57 -6.50
CA GLY A 469 -21.83 6.73 -7.50
C GLY A 469 -23.34 6.65 -7.28
N VAL A 470 -23.77 6.37 -6.04
CA VAL A 470 -25.19 6.31 -5.65
C VAL A 470 -25.89 7.64 -5.88
N LEU A 471 -25.27 8.75 -5.45
CA LEU A 471 -25.79 10.10 -5.66
C LEU A 471 -25.96 10.41 -7.15
N CYS A 472 -24.96 10.10 -7.97
CA CYS A 472 -25.05 10.33 -9.42
C CYS A 472 -26.16 9.50 -10.07
N LEU A 473 -26.31 8.23 -9.68
CA LEU A 473 -27.37 7.36 -10.18
C LEU A 473 -28.77 7.86 -9.78
N TRP A 474 -28.94 8.27 -8.51
CA TRP A 474 -30.19 8.82 -8.02
C TRP A 474 -30.56 10.13 -8.71
N LEU A 475 -29.61 11.04 -8.91
CA LEU A 475 -29.85 12.30 -9.63
C LEU A 475 -30.22 12.05 -11.10
N TRP A 476 -29.63 11.04 -11.74
CA TRP A 476 -29.97 10.66 -13.10
C TRP A 476 -31.39 10.10 -13.20
N THR A 477 -31.76 9.17 -12.33
CA THR A 477 -33.10 8.53 -12.33
C THR A 477 -34.22 9.48 -11.92
N THR A 478 -33.94 10.51 -11.12
CA THR A 478 -34.93 11.51 -10.68
C THR A 478 -34.99 12.77 -11.56
N GLY A 479 -34.20 12.84 -12.64
CA GLY A 479 -34.14 14.02 -13.51
C GLY A 479 -33.49 15.26 -12.88
N ARG A 480 -32.82 15.11 -11.72
CA ARG A 480 -32.14 16.20 -10.98
C ARG A 480 -30.66 16.34 -11.33
N GLY A 481 -30.26 15.84 -12.50
CA GLY A 481 -28.87 15.71 -12.92
C GLY A 481 -28.12 17.01 -13.24
N ALA A 482 -28.83 18.14 -13.34
CA ALA A 482 -28.28 19.45 -13.72
C ALA A 482 -27.08 19.84 -12.85
N TRP A 483 -25.95 20.14 -13.48
CA TRP A 483 -24.74 20.60 -12.76
C TRP A 483 -24.79 22.10 -12.48
N ARG A 484 -25.58 22.83 -13.26
CA ARG A 484 -25.68 24.29 -13.21
C ARG A 484 -27.14 24.72 -13.19
N GLU A 485 -27.38 25.94 -12.73
CA GLU A 485 -28.74 26.51 -12.63
C GLU A 485 -29.37 26.76 -14.02
N ASP A 486 -28.56 26.86 -15.08
CA ASP A 486 -28.95 27.07 -16.47
C ASP A 486 -29.15 25.77 -17.29
N GLY A 487 -28.99 24.60 -16.68
CA GLY A 487 -29.17 23.27 -17.31
C GLY A 487 -27.90 22.43 -17.35
#